data_AF-A0A2N2LW97-F1
#
_entry.id   AF-A0A2N2LW97-F1
#
_cell.length_a   1.000
_cell.length_b   1.000
_cell.length_c   1.000
_cell.angle_alpha   90.00
_cell.angle_beta   90.00
_cell.angle_gamma   90.00
#
_symmetry.space_group_name_H-M   'P 1'
#
loop_
_entity.id
_entity.type
_entity.pdbx_description
1 polymer ?
#
loop_
_entity_poly.entity_id
_entity_poly.type
_entity_poly.pdbx_seq_one_letter_code
_entity_poly.pdbx_strand_id
1 'polypeptide(L)'
;MKRIIEGSPLIPKIERGKKIQVIVDDKRIEAFEGETVAAALLTAGITTFRHSQKNKEPRGLYCGMGICYECLVTINGVHAQRACITTIKDGMRIETCKELKL
;
A
#
# COMPACT_ATOMS: atom_id res chain seq x y z
N MET A 1 -11.30 3.24 -0.92
CA MET A 1 -10.93 4.22 -1.97
C MET A 1 -11.15 3.55 -3.33
N LYS A 2 -11.42 4.29 -4.42
CA LYS A 2 -11.58 3.69 -5.76
C LYS A 2 -10.48 4.20 -6.70
N ARG A 3 -10.05 3.34 -7.62
CA ARG A 3 -9.17 3.76 -8.73
C ARG A 3 -9.93 4.71 -9.63
N ILE A 4 -9.29 5.78 -10.06
CA ILE A 4 -9.80 6.67 -11.09
C ILE A 4 -9.75 5.91 -12.42
N ILE A 5 -10.86 5.89 -13.14
CA ILE A 5 -11.07 5.14 -14.40
C ILE A 5 -11.29 6.10 -15.58
N GLU A 6 -11.95 7.22 -15.33
CA GLU A 6 -12.27 8.25 -16.32
C GLU A 6 -11.35 9.46 -16.18
N GLY A 7 -11.05 10.10 -17.31
CA GLY A 7 -10.37 11.40 -17.33
C GLY A 7 -11.35 12.56 -17.12
N SER A 8 -10.86 13.78 -17.27
CA SER A 8 -11.66 15.00 -17.32
C SER A 8 -11.26 15.83 -18.56
N PRO A 9 -11.96 16.93 -18.88
CA PRO A 9 -11.53 17.83 -19.95
C PRO A 9 -10.12 18.40 -19.77
N LEU A 10 -9.61 18.42 -18.54
CA LEU A 10 -8.29 18.98 -18.19
C LEU A 10 -7.23 17.92 -17.88
N ILE A 11 -7.63 16.66 -17.68
CA ILE A 11 -6.72 15.58 -17.28
C ILE A 11 -7.01 14.35 -18.16
N PRO A 12 -6.02 13.84 -18.91
CA PRO A 12 -6.23 12.70 -19.79
C PRO A 12 -6.64 11.45 -19.01
N LYS A 13 -7.27 10.50 -19.71
CA LYS A 13 -7.59 9.18 -19.15
C LYS A 13 -6.29 8.51 -18.69
N ILE A 14 -6.32 7.90 -17.51
CA ILE A 14 -5.17 7.19 -16.95
C ILE A 14 -5.06 5.82 -17.61
N GLU A 15 -3.92 5.56 -18.24
CA GLU A 15 -3.50 4.21 -18.63
C GLU A 15 -2.73 3.57 -17.47
N ARG A 16 -3.18 2.40 -17.03
CA ARG A 16 -2.51 1.64 -15.97
C ARG A 16 -1.56 0.62 -16.60
N GLY A 17 -0.50 0.28 -15.85
CA GLY A 17 0.38 -0.84 -16.20
C GLY A 17 -0.36 -2.17 -16.18
N LYS A 18 0.39 -3.27 -16.36
CA LYS A 18 -0.17 -4.61 -16.35
C LYS A 18 -0.90 -4.89 -15.02
N LYS A 19 -2.06 -5.55 -15.09
CA LYS A 19 -2.74 -6.07 -13.90
C LYS A 19 -1.88 -7.19 -13.30
N ILE A 20 -1.64 -7.10 -11.99
CA ILE A 20 -0.82 -8.03 -11.21
C ILE A 20 -1.55 -8.48 -9.96
N GLN A 21 -1.12 -9.59 -9.37
CA GLN A 21 -1.66 -10.09 -8.10
C GLN A 21 -0.61 -10.03 -7.01
N VAL A 22 -1.01 -9.54 -5.84
CA VAL A 22 -0.19 -9.58 -4.62
C VAL A 22 -0.97 -10.23 -3.50
N ILE A 23 -0.27 -10.60 -2.44
CA ILE A 23 -0.87 -11.23 -1.25
C ILE A 23 -0.73 -10.24 -0.10
N VAL A 24 -1.83 -9.83 0.49
CA VAL A 24 -1.88 -8.96 1.68
C VAL A 24 -2.60 -9.70 2.79
N ASP A 25 -1.92 -9.93 3.90
CA ASP A 25 -2.51 -10.63 5.07
C ASP A 25 -3.23 -11.93 4.64
N ASP A 26 -2.51 -12.76 3.88
CA ASP A 26 -2.95 -14.02 3.27
C ASP A 26 -4.08 -13.93 2.23
N LYS A 27 -4.53 -12.73 1.86
CA LYS A 27 -5.56 -12.50 0.85
C LYS A 27 -4.95 -12.02 -0.45
N ARG A 28 -5.38 -12.61 -1.57
CA ARG A 28 -5.00 -12.11 -2.90
C ARG A 28 -5.73 -10.81 -3.18
N ILE A 29 -4.98 -9.77 -3.56
CA ILE A 29 -5.55 -8.50 -4.03
C ILE A 29 -4.99 -8.14 -5.39
N GLU A 30 -5.79 -7.39 -6.14
CA GLU A 30 -5.43 -6.90 -7.45
C GLU A 30 -4.72 -5.54 -7.37
N ALA A 31 -3.62 -5.43 -8.09
CA ALA A 31 -2.88 -4.20 -8.29
C ALA A 31 -2.50 -3.99 -9.76
N PHE A 32 -1.94 -2.82 -10.06
CA PHE A 32 -1.37 -2.54 -11.37
C PHE A 32 0.10 -2.17 -11.23
N GLU A 33 0.93 -2.64 -12.15
CA GLU A 33 2.32 -2.19 -12.24
C GLU A 33 2.41 -0.67 -12.31
N GLY A 34 3.39 -0.09 -11.61
CA GLY A 34 3.54 1.35 -11.46
C GLY A 34 2.78 1.95 -10.27
N GLU A 35 1.86 1.23 -9.64
CA GLU A 35 1.26 1.67 -8.38
C GLU A 35 2.27 1.60 -7.23
N THR A 36 1.99 2.35 -6.15
CA THR A 36 2.68 2.14 -4.87
C THR A 36 1.96 1.07 -4.06
N VAL A 37 2.66 0.43 -3.13
CA VAL A 37 2.05 -0.51 -2.19
C VAL A 37 0.91 0.16 -1.43
N ALA A 38 1.07 1.43 -1.00
CA ALA A 38 0.01 2.17 -0.34
C ALA A 38 -1.25 2.35 -1.22
N ALA A 39 -1.09 2.65 -2.51
CA ALA A 39 -2.22 2.77 -3.43
C ALA A 39 -3.00 1.46 -3.58
N ALA A 40 -2.28 0.33 -3.67
CA ALA A 40 -2.91 -0.99 -3.72
C ALA A 40 -3.67 -1.33 -2.43
N LEU A 41 -3.09 -1.04 -1.26
CA LEU A 41 -3.76 -1.25 0.03
C LEU A 41 -5.04 -0.41 0.16
N LEU A 42 -4.97 0.89 -0.17
CA LEU A 42 -6.12 1.80 -0.04
C LEU A 42 -7.28 1.46 -1.00
N THR A 43 -6.95 0.95 -2.19
CA THR A 43 -7.95 0.48 -3.17
C THR A 43 -8.57 -0.85 -2.76
N ALA A 44 -7.82 -1.69 -2.03
CA ALA A 44 -8.34 -2.88 -1.34
C ALA A 44 -9.13 -2.58 -0.06
N GLY A 45 -9.27 -1.30 0.33
CA GLY A 45 -10.01 -0.88 1.53
C GLY A 45 -9.20 -0.96 2.82
N ILE A 46 -7.90 -1.26 2.73
CA ILE A 46 -7.00 -1.35 3.88
C ILE A 46 -6.44 0.05 4.13
N THR A 47 -6.78 0.64 5.28
CA THR A 47 -6.34 1.99 5.67
C THR A 47 -5.40 1.98 6.88
N THR A 48 -5.38 0.89 7.65
CA THR A 48 -4.47 0.71 8.79
C THR A 48 -3.34 -0.22 8.36
N PHE A 49 -2.11 0.30 8.35
CA PHE A 49 -0.91 -0.42 7.93
C PHE A 49 -0.09 -0.90 9.13
N ARG A 50 -0.14 -0.14 10.23
CA ARG A 50 0.45 -0.51 11.53
C ARG A 50 -0.29 0.18 12.67
N HIS A 51 0.05 -0.19 13.90
CA HIS A 51 -0.38 0.53 15.09
C HIS A 51 0.80 1.30 15.71
N SER A 52 0.53 2.45 16.33
CA SER A 52 1.54 3.20 17.09
C SER A 52 2.00 2.38 18.31
N GLN A 53 3.26 2.51 18.70
CA GLN A 53 3.80 1.69 19.78
C GLN A 53 3.16 2.01 21.14
N LYS A 54 2.99 3.31 21.45
CA LYS A 54 2.55 3.77 22.77
C LYS A 54 1.05 3.52 23.02
N ASN A 55 0.20 3.96 22.08
CA ASN A 55 -1.25 3.98 22.27
C ASN A 55 -1.99 2.94 21.44
N LYS A 56 -1.26 2.15 20.62
CA LYS A 56 -1.86 1.17 19.68
C LYS A 56 -2.89 1.78 18.74
N GLU A 57 -2.73 3.05 18.39
CA GLU A 57 -3.62 3.74 17.46
C GLU A 57 -3.29 3.37 16.01
N PRO A 58 -4.30 3.29 15.12
CA PRO A 58 -4.07 2.96 13.72
C PRO A 58 -3.23 4.04 13.03
N ARG A 59 -2.32 3.59 12.16
CA ARG A 59 -1.47 4.41 11.30
C ARG A 59 -1.48 3.85 9.88
N GLY A 60 -1.40 4.73 8.88
CA GLY A 60 -1.53 4.37 7.47
C GLY A 60 -0.87 5.41 6.55
N LEU A 61 -1.43 5.58 5.35
CA LEU A 61 -0.97 6.63 4.44
C LEU A 61 -1.29 8.01 5.03
N TYR A 62 -0.25 8.84 5.20
CA TYR A 62 -0.39 10.22 5.65
C TYR A 62 0.27 11.20 4.67
N CYS A 63 1.61 11.27 4.64
CA CYS A 63 2.30 12.28 3.82
C CYS A 63 2.46 11.92 2.34
N GLY A 64 2.43 10.64 1.96
CA GLY A 64 2.68 10.20 0.59
C GLY A 64 4.12 10.37 0.07
N MET A 65 4.99 11.09 0.78
CA MET A 65 6.35 11.46 0.34
C MET A 65 7.47 10.59 0.95
N GLY A 66 7.14 9.66 1.85
CA GLY A 66 8.14 8.78 2.48
C GLY A 66 8.89 9.36 3.68
N ILE A 67 8.45 10.51 4.22
CA ILE A 67 9.14 11.20 5.33
C ILE A 67 8.55 10.94 6.73
N CYS A 68 7.24 10.63 6.84
CA CYS A 68 6.57 10.54 8.14
C CYS A 68 6.66 9.16 8.81
N TYR A 69 7.03 8.11 8.07
CA TYR A 69 7.08 6.73 8.57
C TYR A 69 5.75 6.19 9.15
N GLU A 70 4.61 6.78 8.82
CA GLU A 70 3.33 6.25 9.30
C GLU A 70 2.83 5.03 8.49
N CYS A 71 3.24 4.94 7.23
CA CYS A 71 2.80 3.92 6.27
C CYS A 71 3.65 2.63 6.26
N LEU A 72 4.25 2.25 7.39
CA LEU A 72 5.15 1.09 7.43
C LEU A 72 4.39 -0.22 7.32
N VAL A 73 4.93 -1.13 6.51
CA VAL A 73 4.47 -2.51 6.32
C VAL A 73 5.68 -3.46 6.27
N THR A 74 5.40 -4.76 6.29
CA THR A 74 6.39 -5.79 5.96
C THR A 74 6.17 -6.22 4.52
N ILE A 75 7.22 -6.29 3.71
CA ILE A 75 7.13 -6.76 2.31
C ILE A 75 8.17 -7.85 2.10
N ASN A 76 7.72 -9.02 1.66
CA ASN A 76 8.56 -10.20 1.43
C ASN A 76 9.46 -10.53 2.63
N GLY A 77 8.90 -10.44 3.85
CA GLY A 77 9.62 -10.69 5.10
C GLY A 77 10.50 -9.54 5.59
N VAL A 78 10.71 -8.49 4.80
CA VAL A 78 11.51 -7.32 5.21
C VAL A 78 10.58 -6.27 5.82
N HIS A 79 10.79 -6.02 7.11
CA HIS A 79 10.00 -5.11 7.93
C HIS A 79 10.30 -3.63 7.66
N ALA A 80 9.44 -2.76 8.23
CA ALA A 80 9.60 -1.30 8.25
C ALA A 80 9.78 -0.67 6.86
N GLN A 81 9.11 -1.20 5.84
CA GLN A 81 9.13 -0.64 4.51
C GLN A 81 8.03 0.40 4.31
N ARG A 82 8.37 1.50 3.63
CA ARG A 82 7.46 2.63 3.40
C ARG A 82 6.53 2.34 2.23
N ALA A 83 5.31 1.91 2.51
CA ALA A 83 4.33 1.56 1.49
C ALA A 83 4.07 2.69 0.47
N CYS A 84 4.19 3.96 0.89
CA CYS A 84 3.89 5.11 0.05
C CYS A 84 4.87 5.36 -1.10
N ILE A 85 6.10 4.85 -1.03
CA ILE A 85 7.12 5.05 -2.07
C ILE A 85 7.64 3.73 -2.65
N THR A 86 7.27 2.59 -2.07
CA THR A 86 7.59 1.29 -2.64
C THR A 86 6.67 1.00 -3.82
N THR A 87 7.23 0.84 -5.02
CA THR A 87 6.52 0.37 -6.21
C THR A 87 6.09 -1.08 -6.04
N ILE A 88 4.82 -1.38 -6.31
CA ILE A 88 4.29 -2.73 -6.21
C ILE A 88 4.77 -3.61 -7.37
N LYS A 89 4.99 -4.90 -7.11
CA LYS A 89 5.35 -5.91 -8.12
C LYS A 89 4.50 -7.16 -7.94
N ASP A 90 4.33 -7.89 -9.04
CA ASP A 90 3.60 -9.16 -9.05
C ASP A 90 4.18 -10.15 -8.03
N GLY A 91 3.31 -10.91 -7.37
CA GLY A 91 3.68 -11.91 -6.39
C GLY A 91 4.20 -11.38 -5.04
N MET A 92 4.25 -10.05 -4.82
CA MET A 92 4.63 -9.50 -3.52
C MET A 92 3.75 -10.03 -2.39
N ARG A 93 4.38 -10.31 -1.24
CA ARG A 93 3.70 -10.62 0.03
C ARG A 93 3.84 -9.43 0.95
N ILE A 94 2.73 -8.86 1.38
CA ILE A 94 2.66 -7.69 2.25
C ILE A 94 1.94 -8.09 3.52
N GLU A 95 2.50 -7.74 4.67
CA GLU A 95 1.87 -7.97 5.97
C GLU A 95 1.67 -6.62 6.66
N THR A 96 0.42 -6.33 7.00
CA THR A 96 0.04 -5.14 7.78
C THR A 96 -0.07 -5.49 9.25
N CYS A 97 0.10 -4.50 10.12
CA CYS A 97 -0.03 -4.63 11.58
C CYS A 97 0.82 -5.73 12.22
N LYS A 98 1.83 -6.25 11.52
CA LYS A 98 2.73 -7.28 12.04
C LYS A 98 3.51 -6.73 13.22
N GLU A 99 3.34 -7.36 14.37
CA GLU A 99 4.12 -7.03 15.55
C GLU A 99 5.56 -7.54 15.38
N LEU A 100 6.52 -6.64 15.62
CA LEU A 100 7.92 -7.00 15.74
C LEU A 100 8.15 -7.55 17.14
N LYS A 101 8.54 -8.82 17.23
CA LYS A 101 9.15 -9.38 18.44
C LYS A 101 10.63 -9.01 18.38
N LEU A 102 11.01 -7.97 19.12
CA LEU A 102 12.40 -7.60 19.37
C LEU A 102 12.96 -8.47 20.50
#